data_AF-A0A409XPA4-F1
#
_entry.id   AF-A0A409XPA4-F1
#
_cell.length_a   1.000
_cell.length_b   1.000
_cell.length_c   1.000
_cell.angle_alpha   90.00
_cell.angle_beta   90.00
_cell.angle_gamma   90.00
#
_symmetry.space_group_name_H-M   'P 1'
#
loop_
_entity.id
_entity.type
_entity.pdbx_description
1 polymer ?
#
loop_
_entity_poly.entity_id
_entity_poly.type
_entity_poly.pdbx_seq_one_letter_code
_entity_poly.pdbx_strand_id
1 'polypeptide(L)'
;MASDEHRYPLVPITFSSEWDFSDHAATFGIQMCLIHNVFIRCLNSIWYHAPLVKESDEVAFVGYSLAWIAMIHHHHHGEETIVFPFLQSKLDMSHNVDQHASFLDQLDSFEEYLKQLSTGKEVYNGGKVRELVEAFGDTLVSHLNDEIPTISPECLNIFDKKELDTMVDAHAAHIKTQPLTTTFVIVLTHHDFKTYPTWKGQERINHSHLAFDMSLNFSPEGPFPLISITSSNHDFDDYSTLDQWFSTELSLTHNVIIRALNSVWLNAPLVLPEDVGNFTGYGLACVAMIRAHHATQEQVVFPRLQEKIEMRTNVVQHLGFEAALQNLETYFRRVHDGIEPYDCNKILQLREDLGRDLVQHLHSEITTVAPKCMYVFTKQELKDLGHAIEDHKQTVRDSATIVPFMVTNHRKEDALDWPIVSSSMKWLGTHVGFHLHRHYWKFSPYSSDGELQTYPPRV
;
A
#
# COMPACT_ATOMS: atom_id res chain seq x y z
N MET A 1 -8.20 -20.53 -29.39
CA MET A 1 -9.39 -20.86 -28.59
C MET A 1 -9.05 -22.11 -27.79
N ALA A 2 -8.48 -21.92 -26.59
CA ALA A 2 -8.41 -22.95 -25.57
C ALA A 2 -9.42 -22.50 -24.50
N SER A 3 -10.35 -23.38 -24.12
CA SER A 3 -11.46 -23.10 -23.23
C SER A 3 -11.00 -22.82 -21.79
N ASP A 4 -11.69 -21.88 -21.13
CA ASP A 4 -11.55 -21.44 -19.73
C ASP A 4 -11.87 -22.53 -18.68
N GLU A 5 -11.25 -23.71 -18.74
CA GLU A 5 -11.38 -24.71 -17.67
C GLU A 5 -10.19 -24.64 -16.71
N HIS A 6 -10.43 -24.00 -15.56
CA HIS A 6 -9.56 -24.10 -14.38
C HIS A 6 -9.57 -25.55 -13.86
N ARG A 7 -8.45 -26.05 -13.29
CA ARG A 7 -8.38 -27.44 -12.75
C ARG A 7 -9.41 -27.69 -11.65
N TYR A 8 -9.62 -26.69 -10.80
CA TYR A 8 -10.59 -26.71 -9.73
C TYR A 8 -11.69 -25.68 -10.01
N PRO A 9 -12.97 -26.10 -10.08
CA PRO A 9 -14.07 -25.18 -10.35
C PRO A 9 -14.31 -24.25 -9.16
N LEU A 10 -14.70 -23.01 -9.46
CA LEU A 10 -15.13 -22.05 -8.44
C LEU A 10 -16.50 -22.45 -7.89
N VAL A 11 -16.74 -22.14 -6.61
CA VAL A 11 -18.06 -22.20 -5.98
C VAL A 11 -18.99 -21.22 -6.71
N PRO A 12 -20.16 -21.67 -7.22
CA PRO A 12 -21.11 -20.79 -7.90
C PRO A 12 -21.65 -19.70 -6.97
N ILE A 13 -21.68 -18.45 -7.45
CA ILE A 13 -22.25 -17.31 -6.73
C ILE A 13 -23.13 -16.52 -7.70
N THR A 14 -24.35 -16.20 -7.26
CA THR A 14 -25.24 -15.28 -7.99
C THR A 14 -25.13 -13.90 -7.36
N PHE A 15 -24.42 -12.97 -8.01
CA PHE A 15 -24.27 -11.61 -7.51
C PHE A 15 -25.62 -10.88 -7.41
N SER A 16 -25.80 -10.11 -6.34
CA SER A 16 -26.88 -9.13 -6.20
C SER A 16 -26.32 -7.82 -5.67
N SER A 17 -26.70 -6.70 -6.28
CA SER A 17 -26.38 -5.36 -5.79
C SER A 17 -27.09 -5.02 -4.48
N GLU A 18 -28.12 -5.79 -4.13
CA GLU A 18 -29.02 -5.54 -2.98
C GLU A 18 -28.58 -6.28 -1.70
N TRP A 19 -27.38 -6.86 -1.67
CA TRP A 19 -26.90 -7.54 -0.46
C TRP A 19 -26.70 -6.57 0.69
N ASP A 20 -27.44 -6.81 1.78
CA ASP A 20 -27.23 -6.16 3.08
C ASP A 20 -26.34 -7.04 3.95
N PHE A 21 -25.04 -6.70 4.04
CA PHE A 21 -24.09 -7.46 4.86
C PHE A 21 -24.33 -7.33 6.38
N SER A 22 -25.26 -6.48 6.81
CA SER A 22 -25.75 -6.45 8.19
C SER A 22 -26.85 -7.50 8.47
N ASP A 23 -27.34 -8.17 7.42
CA ASP A 23 -28.15 -9.38 7.51
C ASP A 23 -27.24 -10.61 7.36
N HIS A 24 -26.68 -11.05 8.49
CA HIS A 24 -25.76 -12.18 8.52
C HIS A 24 -26.41 -13.50 8.12
N ALA A 25 -27.70 -13.69 8.41
CA ALA A 25 -28.41 -14.89 7.97
C ALA A 25 -28.45 -14.95 6.44
N ALA A 26 -28.74 -13.83 5.77
CA ALA A 26 -28.77 -13.76 4.32
C ALA A 26 -27.39 -13.78 3.65
N THR A 27 -26.34 -13.26 4.31
CA THR A 27 -25.07 -12.96 3.63
C THR A 27 -23.84 -13.72 4.13
N PHE A 28 -23.89 -14.43 5.26
CA PHE A 28 -22.72 -15.15 5.78
C PHE A 28 -22.23 -16.24 4.81
N GLY A 29 -23.14 -17.10 4.31
CA GLY A 29 -22.80 -18.10 3.30
C GLY A 29 -22.24 -17.48 2.00
N ILE A 30 -22.71 -16.29 1.62
CA ILE A 30 -22.16 -15.55 0.46
C ILE A 30 -20.73 -15.10 0.73
N GLN A 31 -20.46 -14.52 1.91
CA GLN A 31 -19.09 -14.14 2.30
C GLN A 31 -18.16 -15.35 2.31
N MET A 32 -18.67 -16.51 2.75
CA MET A 32 -17.95 -17.77 2.73
C MET A 32 -17.59 -18.22 1.31
N CYS A 33 -18.56 -18.22 0.39
CA CYS A 33 -18.28 -18.52 -1.02
C CYS A 33 -17.21 -17.60 -1.62
N LEU A 34 -17.18 -16.32 -1.24
CA LEU A 34 -16.22 -15.36 -1.77
C LEU A 34 -14.79 -15.69 -1.33
N ILE A 35 -14.58 -15.97 -0.04
CA ILE A 35 -13.26 -16.37 0.46
C ILE A 35 -12.86 -17.77 -0.06
N HIS A 36 -13.80 -18.70 -0.19
CA HIS A 36 -13.54 -20.00 -0.84
C HIS A 36 -13.06 -19.82 -2.28
N ASN A 37 -13.67 -18.92 -3.03
CA ASN A 37 -13.23 -18.63 -4.39
C ASN A 37 -11.86 -17.93 -4.46
N VAL A 38 -11.46 -17.16 -3.45
CA VAL A 38 -10.08 -16.67 -3.31
C VAL A 38 -9.12 -17.86 -3.18
N PHE A 39 -9.44 -18.83 -2.32
CA PHE A 39 -8.62 -20.02 -2.14
C PHE A 39 -8.48 -20.84 -3.40
N ILE A 40 -9.59 -21.10 -4.09
CA ILE A 40 -9.61 -21.92 -5.30
C ILE A 40 -8.85 -21.23 -6.45
N ARG A 41 -8.99 -19.91 -6.62
CA ARG A 41 -8.21 -19.17 -7.62
C ARG A 41 -6.71 -19.23 -7.33
N CYS A 42 -6.31 -19.09 -6.07
CA CYS A 42 -4.90 -19.20 -5.68
C CYS A 42 -4.37 -20.65 -5.85
N LEU A 43 -5.15 -21.67 -5.49
CA LEU A 43 -4.79 -23.07 -5.70
C LEU A 43 -4.62 -23.41 -7.20
N ASN A 44 -5.54 -22.93 -8.04
CA ASN A 44 -5.42 -23.05 -9.50
C ASN A 44 -4.17 -22.36 -10.04
N SER A 45 -3.84 -21.17 -9.52
CA SER A 45 -2.62 -20.44 -9.86
C SER A 45 -1.36 -21.24 -9.48
N ILE A 46 -1.29 -21.76 -8.25
CA ILE A 46 -0.19 -22.61 -7.78
C ILE A 46 -0.03 -23.82 -8.71
N TRP A 47 -1.11 -24.57 -8.96
CA TRP A 47 -1.08 -25.74 -9.83
C TRP A 47 -0.66 -25.40 -11.26
N TYR A 48 -1.21 -24.33 -11.84
CA TYR A 48 -0.91 -23.92 -13.21
C TYR A 48 0.54 -23.49 -13.38
N HIS A 49 1.03 -22.62 -12.50
CA HIS A 49 2.35 -22.01 -12.61
C HIS A 49 3.48 -22.91 -12.13
N ALA A 50 3.24 -23.90 -11.29
CA ALA A 50 4.28 -24.77 -10.73
C ALA A 50 5.35 -25.26 -11.74
N PRO A 51 5.03 -25.86 -12.90
CA PRO A 51 6.06 -26.30 -13.86
C PRO A 51 6.64 -25.17 -14.73
N LEU A 52 6.11 -23.95 -14.63
CA LEU A 52 6.52 -22.78 -15.41
C LEU A 52 7.49 -21.87 -14.63
N VAL A 53 7.66 -22.12 -13.33
CA VAL A 53 8.57 -21.37 -12.45
C VAL A 53 10.00 -21.50 -12.97
N LYS A 54 10.68 -20.36 -13.10
CA LYS A 54 12.12 -20.29 -13.40
C LYS A 54 12.91 -20.35 -12.09
N GLU A 55 14.16 -20.77 -12.17
CA GLU A 55 15.09 -20.84 -11.02
C GLU A 55 15.12 -19.53 -10.21
N SER A 56 15.11 -18.37 -10.88
CA SER A 56 15.10 -17.04 -10.23
C SER A 56 13.84 -16.76 -9.41
N ASP A 57 12.74 -17.44 -9.71
CA ASP A 57 11.41 -17.16 -9.18
C ASP A 57 10.99 -18.21 -8.14
N GLU A 58 11.79 -19.26 -7.93
CA GLU A 58 11.46 -20.38 -7.02
C GLU A 58 11.20 -19.92 -5.59
N VAL A 59 12.06 -19.07 -5.04
CA VAL A 59 11.90 -18.54 -3.68
C VAL A 59 10.59 -17.75 -3.54
N ALA A 60 10.26 -16.92 -4.53
CA ALA A 60 9.04 -16.13 -4.53
C ALA A 60 7.80 -17.03 -4.67
N PHE A 61 7.84 -18.03 -5.55
CA PHE A 61 6.75 -18.99 -5.74
C PHE A 61 6.51 -19.86 -4.50
N VAL A 62 7.57 -20.31 -3.84
CA VAL A 62 7.49 -21.05 -2.57
C VAL A 62 6.89 -20.15 -1.47
N GLY A 63 7.33 -18.90 -1.35
CA GLY A 63 6.76 -17.94 -0.41
C GLY A 63 5.28 -17.66 -0.66
N TYR A 64 4.89 -17.48 -1.93
CA TYR A 64 3.49 -17.33 -2.36
C TYR A 64 2.63 -18.54 -1.96
N SER A 65 3.14 -19.75 -2.20
CA SER A 65 2.43 -21.00 -1.87
C SER A 65 2.30 -21.19 -0.35
N LEU A 66 3.34 -20.89 0.42
CA LEU A 66 3.30 -20.93 1.90
C LEU A 66 2.34 -19.91 2.49
N ALA A 67 2.24 -18.72 1.89
CA ALA A 67 1.27 -17.70 2.31
C ALA A 67 -0.18 -18.17 2.08
N TRP A 68 -0.45 -18.89 0.99
CA TRP A 68 -1.74 -19.52 0.75
C TRP A 68 -2.06 -20.61 1.77
N ILE A 69 -1.11 -21.51 2.07
CA ILE A 69 -1.30 -22.55 3.10
C ILE A 69 -1.59 -21.93 4.47
N ALA A 70 -0.82 -20.92 4.87
CA ALA A 70 -1.03 -20.23 6.14
C ALA A 70 -2.44 -19.61 6.22
N MET A 71 -2.94 -19.05 5.11
CA MET A 71 -4.28 -18.49 5.06
C MET A 71 -5.37 -19.56 5.20
N ILE A 72 -5.21 -20.74 4.57
CA ILE A 72 -6.12 -21.89 4.74
C ILE A 72 -6.16 -22.33 6.20
N HIS A 73 -5.00 -22.55 6.83
CA HIS A 73 -4.92 -22.92 8.25
C HIS A 73 -5.59 -21.88 9.16
N HIS A 74 -5.35 -20.59 8.93
CA HIS A 74 -5.97 -19.53 9.72
C HIS A 74 -7.49 -19.46 9.54
N HIS A 75 -7.99 -19.71 8.34
CA HIS A 75 -9.41 -19.73 8.04
C HIS A 75 -10.11 -20.89 8.76
N HIS A 76 -9.66 -22.14 8.53
CA HIS A 76 -10.24 -23.32 9.17
C HIS A 76 -10.09 -23.29 10.70
N HIS A 77 -9.00 -22.70 11.23
CA HIS A 77 -8.88 -22.48 12.67
C HIS A 77 -9.98 -21.55 13.21
N GLY A 78 -10.32 -20.49 12.48
CA GLY A 78 -11.43 -19.60 12.85
C GLY A 78 -12.76 -20.33 12.85
N GLU A 79 -12.96 -21.22 11.89
CA GLU A 79 -14.17 -22.05 11.83
C GLU A 79 -14.27 -23.02 12.99
N GLU A 80 -13.24 -23.81 13.24
CA GLU A 80 -13.26 -24.83 14.28
C GLU A 80 -13.24 -24.27 15.70
N THR A 81 -12.76 -23.04 15.90
CA THR A 81 -12.71 -22.42 17.23
C THR A 81 -13.85 -21.44 17.50
N ILE A 82 -14.52 -20.92 16.46
CA ILE A 82 -15.55 -19.88 16.60
C ILE A 82 -16.83 -20.29 15.87
N VAL A 83 -16.78 -20.47 14.55
CA VAL A 83 -17.98 -20.60 13.70
C VAL A 83 -18.69 -21.93 13.95
N PHE A 84 -17.99 -23.06 13.75
CA PHE A 84 -18.58 -24.39 13.89
C PHE A 84 -19.07 -24.67 15.31
N PRO A 85 -18.33 -24.38 16.39
CA PRO A 85 -18.86 -24.55 17.74
C PRO A 85 -20.12 -23.73 18.01
N PHE A 86 -20.20 -22.50 17.48
CA PHE A 86 -21.39 -21.67 17.62
C PHE A 86 -22.57 -22.26 16.83
N LEU A 87 -22.37 -22.61 15.55
CA LEU A 87 -23.42 -23.16 14.70
C LEU A 87 -23.90 -24.54 15.19
N GLN A 88 -22.99 -25.36 15.70
CA GLN A 88 -23.28 -26.70 16.26
C GLN A 88 -24.31 -26.68 17.39
N SER A 89 -24.55 -25.52 18.02
CA SER A 89 -25.59 -25.36 19.03
C SER A 89 -27.02 -25.58 18.50
N LYS A 90 -27.24 -25.40 17.18
CA LYS A 90 -28.55 -25.58 16.53
C LYS A 90 -28.49 -26.30 15.17
N LEU A 91 -27.33 -26.38 14.54
CA LEU A 91 -27.06 -27.09 13.28
C LEU A 91 -26.13 -28.27 13.53
N ASP A 92 -26.04 -29.20 12.59
CA ASP A 92 -25.03 -30.26 12.63
C ASP A 92 -23.82 -29.87 11.77
N MET A 93 -22.67 -29.66 12.41
CA MET A 93 -21.42 -29.26 11.75
C MET A 93 -20.38 -30.39 11.74
N SER A 94 -20.72 -31.60 12.20
CA SER A 94 -19.74 -32.70 12.31
C SER A 94 -19.15 -33.07 10.96
N HIS A 95 -19.97 -33.01 9.90
CA HIS A 95 -19.51 -33.28 8.54
C HIS A 95 -18.44 -32.29 8.05
N ASN A 96 -18.63 -30.99 8.33
CA ASN A 96 -17.65 -29.95 7.98
C ASN A 96 -16.31 -30.18 8.69
N VAL A 97 -16.36 -30.52 9.99
CA VAL A 97 -15.17 -30.84 10.80
C VAL A 97 -14.47 -32.10 10.27
N ASP A 98 -15.23 -33.16 9.96
CA ASP A 98 -14.67 -34.40 9.42
C ASP A 98 -14.00 -34.15 8.05
N GLN A 99 -14.56 -33.25 7.24
CA GLN A 99 -13.99 -32.86 5.96
C GLN A 99 -12.66 -32.10 6.11
N HIS A 100 -12.54 -31.16 7.06
CA HIS A 100 -11.24 -30.52 7.37
C HIS A 100 -10.15 -31.56 7.66
N ALA A 101 -10.46 -32.51 8.54
CA ALA A 101 -9.53 -33.57 8.92
C ALA A 101 -9.13 -34.47 7.72
N SER A 102 -10.02 -34.64 6.74
CA SER A 102 -9.82 -35.57 5.63
C SER A 102 -8.73 -35.19 4.62
N PHE A 103 -8.30 -33.92 4.60
CA PHE A 103 -7.23 -33.45 3.71
C PHE A 103 -6.02 -32.84 4.44
N LEU A 104 -6.09 -32.72 5.78
CA LEU A 104 -5.08 -32.03 6.58
C LEU A 104 -3.69 -32.67 6.45
N ASP A 105 -3.60 -34.01 6.53
CA ASP A 105 -2.32 -34.73 6.41
C ASP A 105 -1.64 -34.47 5.05
N GLN A 106 -2.42 -34.37 3.97
CA GLN A 106 -1.89 -34.11 2.63
C GLN A 106 -1.52 -32.63 2.45
N LEU A 107 -2.28 -31.71 3.04
CA LEU A 107 -1.93 -30.28 3.09
C LEU A 107 -0.63 -30.05 3.86
N ASP A 108 -0.47 -30.69 5.02
CA ASP A 108 0.74 -30.64 5.84
C ASP A 108 1.95 -31.23 5.10
N SER A 109 1.74 -32.30 4.33
CA SER A 109 2.78 -32.87 3.47
C SER A 109 3.25 -31.90 2.38
N PHE A 110 2.32 -31.14 1.78
CA PHE A 110 2.65 -30.09 0.83
C PHE A 110 3.40 -28.93 1.50
N GLU A 111 2.94 -28.49 2.67
CA GLU A 111 3.59 -27.44 3.47
C GLU A 111 5.03 -27.81 3.85
N GLU A 112 5.24 -29.05 4.31
CA GLU A 112 6.56 -29.55 4.68
C GLU A 112 7.52 -29.58 3.47
N TYR A 113 7.05 -30.01 2.29
CA TYR A 113 7.86 -29.94 1.08
C TYR A 113 8.27 -28.50 0.74
N LEU A 114 7.35 -27.54 0.81
CA LEU A 114 7.65 -26.12 0.57
C LEU A 114 8.64 -25.56 1.61
N LYS A 115 8.56 -25.97 2.89
CA LYS A 115 9.53 -25.60 3.93
C LYS A 115 10.91 -26.21 3.69
N GLN A 116 10.98 -27.42 3.14
CA GLN A 116 12.26 -28.03 2.75
C GLN A 116 12.89 -27.30 1.57
N LEU A 117 12.09 -26.83 0.60
CA LEU A 117 12.56 -25.96 -0.48
C LEU A 117 13.09 -24.63 0.05
N SER A 118 12.38 -23.96 0.96
CA SER A 118 12.80 -22.66 1.51
C SER A 118 14.08 -22.75 2.35
N THR A 119 14.41 -23.94 2.86
CA THR A 119 15.65 -24.21 3.61
C THR A 119 16.76 -24.86 2.77
N GLY A 120 16.53 -25.05 1.47
CA GLY A 120 17.50 -25.67 0.56
C GLY A 120 17.77 -27.15 0.81
N LYS A 121 16.88 -27.84 1.53
CA LYS A 121 16.97 -29.29 1.81
C LYS A 121 16.43 -30.14 0.66
N GLU A 122 15.65 -29.54 -0.22
CA GLU A 122 15.06 -30.14 -1.41
C GLU A 122 15.31 -29.26 -2.64
N VAL A 123 15.25 -29.87 -3.83
CA VAL A 123 15.34 -29.15 -5.11
C VAL A 123 13.94 -28.94 -5.67
N TYR A 124 13.68 -27.76 -6.20
CA TYR A 124 12.39 -27.42 -6.77
C TYR A 124 12.03 -28.35 -7.93
N ASN A 125 10.80 -28.87 -7.88
CA ASN A 125 10.24 -29.69 -8.95
C ASN A 125 8.75 -29.34 -9.11
N GLY A 126 8.42 -28.60 -10.17
CA GLY A 126 7.05 -28.19 -10.43
C GLY A 126 6.07 -29.37 -10.66
N GLY A 127 6.56 -30.52 -11.12
CA GLY A 127 5.76 -31.74 -11.21
C GLY A 127 5.38 -32.30 -9.84
N LYS A 128 6.34 -32.33 -8.89
CA LYS A 128 6.11 -32.73 -7.50
C LYS A 128 5.15 -31.77 -6.78
N VAL A 129 5.25 -30.46 -7.05
CA VAL A 129 4.27 -29.47 -6.53
C VAL A 129 2.86 -29.80 -7.01
N ARG A 130 2.67 -30.10 -8.31
CA ARG A 130 1.35 -30.49 -8.83
C ARG A 130 0.82 -31.76 -8.19
N GLU A 131 1.67 -32.80 -8.08
CA GLU A 131 1.31 -34.07 -7.44
C GLU A 131 0.83 -33.85 -5.99
N LEU A 132 1.56 -33.04 -5.22
CA LEU A 132 1.19 -32.73 -3.84
C LEU A 132 -0.09 -31.89 -3.74
N VAL A 133 -0.31 -30.95 -4.66
CA VAL A 133 -1.57 -30.19 -4.75
C VAL A 133 -2.74 -31.11 -5.11
N GLU A 134 -2.55 -32.04 -6.04
CA GLU A 134 -3.58 -33.01 -6.46
C GLU A 134 -3.94 -34.00 -5.35
N ALA A 135 -3.03 -34.27 -4.41
CA ALA A 135 -3.27 -35.18 -3.30
C ALA A 135 -4.36 -34.67 -2.32
N PHE A 136 -4.61 -33.36 -2.24
CA PHE A 136 -5.62 -32.78 -1.36
C PHE A 136 -6.64 -31.89 -2.07
N GLY A 137 -6.31 -31.37 -3.27
CA GLY A 137 -7.06 -30.28 -3.89
C GLY A 137 -8.50 -30.64 -4.23
N ASP A 138 -8.77 -31.85 -4.72
CA ASP A 138 -10.16 -32.29 -4.98
C ASP A 138 -10.99 -32.39 -3.68
N THR A 139 -10.39 -32.91 -2.60
CA THR A 139 -11.05 -33.03 -1.29
C THR A 139 -11.32 -31.66 -0.67
N LEU A 140 -10.33 -30.76 -0.70
CA LEU A 140 -10.47 -29.37 -0.26
C LEU A 140 -11.60 -28.69 -1.04
N VAL A 141 -11.60 -28.77 -2.36
CA VAL A 141 -12.61 -28.10 -3.20
C VAL A 141 -14.00 -28.70 -2.98
N SER A 142 -14.12 -30.01 -2.76
CA SER A 142 -15.39 -30.64 -2.37
C SER A 142 -15.89 -30.03 -1.07
N HIS A 143 -15.04 -29.99 -0.04
CA HIS A 143 -15.38 -29.39 1.25
C HIS A 143 -15.86 -27.93 1.13
N LEU A 144 -15.11 -27.09 0.40
CA LEU A 144 -15.48 -25.69 0.17
C LEU A 144 -16.82 -25.53 -0.55
N ASN A 145 -17.29 -26.52 -1.31
CA ASN A 145 -18.61 -26.54 -1.94
C ASN A 145 -19.68 -27.11 -0.98
N ASP A 146 -19.37 -28.20 -0.29
CA ASP A 146 -20.28 -28.93 0.59
C ASP A 146 -20.64 -28.14 1.85
N GLU A 147 -19.79 -27.20 2.26
CA GLU A 147 -20.07 -26.31 3.38
C GLU A 147 -21.18 -25.30 3.08
N ILE A 148 -21.24 -24.76 1.87
CA ILE A 148 -22.14 -23.63 1.56
C ILE A 148 -23.62 -23.94 1.85
N PRO A 149 -24.16 -25.12 1.51
CA PRO A 149 -25.53 -25.48 1.88
C PRO A 149 -25.78 -25.55 3.40
N THR A 150 -24.78 -25.89 4.22
CA THR A 150 -24.94 -26.03 5.68
C THR A 150 -25.08 -24.68 6.39
N ILE A 151 -24.60 -23.60 5.75
CA ILE A 151 -24.69 -22.21 6.19
C ILE A 151 -25.57 -21.35 5.26
N SER A 152 -26.54 -21.97 4.59
CA SER A 152 -27.55 -21.29 3.78
C SER A 152 -28.42 -20.34 4.62
N PRO A 153 -29.05 -19.31 4.01
CA PRO A 153 -29.98 -18.45 4.74
C PRO A 153 -31.10 -19.22 5.46
N GLU A 154 -31.62 -20.28 4.85
CA GLU A 154 -32.62 -21.15 5.46
C GLU A 154 -32.10 -21.80 6.75
N CYS A 155 -30.84 -22.25 6.76
CA CYS A 155 -30.19 -22.82 7.93
C CYS A 155 -29.88 -21.75 8.99
N LEU A 156 -29.39 -20.58 8.60
CA LEU A 156 -28.97 -19.53 9.54
C LEU A 156 -30.13 -18.75 10.17
N ASN A 157 -31.31 -18.71 9.54
CA ASN A 157 -32.51 -18.03 10.07
C ASN A 157 -33.05 -18.64 11.39
N ILE A 158 -32.51 -19.77 11.86
CA ILE A 158 -32.85 -20.32 13.17
C ILE A 158 -32.15 -19.60 14.34
N PHE A 159 -31.15 -18.79 14.03
CA PHE A 159 -30.46 -17.92 14.98
C PHE A 159 -31.09 -16.53 14.95
N ASP A 160 -31.19 -15.90 16.11
CA ASP A 160 -31.55 -14.49 16.14
C ASP A 160 -30.38 -13.61 15.67
N LYS A 161 -30.68 -12.38 15.26
CA LYS A 161 -29.67 -11.45 14.76
C LYS A 161 -28.53 -11.23 15.75
N LYS A 162 -28.82 -11.10 17.05
CA LYS A 162 -27.80 -10.81 18.06
C LYS A 162 -26.86 -12.00 18.28
N GLU A 163 -27.38 -13.23 18.21
CA GLU A 163 -26.58 -14.44 18.24
C GLU A 163 -25.59 -14.44 17.06
N LEU A 164 -26.07 -14.20 15.82
CA LEU A 164 -25.22 -14.13 14.62
C LEU A 164 -24.21 -12.97 14.67
N ASP A 165 -24.64 -11.78 15.09
CA ASP A 165 -23.75 -10.61 15.27
C ASP A 165 -22.58 -10.97 16.21
N THR A 166 -22.86 -11.70 17.31
CA THR A 166 -21.84 -12.12 18.28
C THR A 166 -20.82 -13.08 17.66
N MET A 167 -21.27 -14.06 16.88
CA MET A 167 -20.39 -14.99 16.18
C MET A 167 -19.55 -14.26 15.13
N VAL A 168 -20.17 -13.40 14.33
CA VAL A 168 -19.50 -12.63 13.27
C VAL A 168 -18.48 -11.68 13.86
N ASP A 169 -18.77 -11.00 14.97
CA ASP A 169 -17.82 -10.12 15.66
C ASP A 169 -16.59 -10.88 16.19
N ALA A 170 -16.81 -12.05 16.78
CA ALA A 170 -15.73 -12.92 17.25
C ALA A 170 -14.86 -13.41 16.08
N HIS A 171 -15.50 -13.87 14.99
CA HIS A 171 -14.79 -14.33 13.80
C HIS A 171 -14.04 -13.17 13.11
N ALA A 172 -14.65 -11.99 13.04
CA ALA A 172 -13.99 -10.79 12.54
C ALA A 172 -12.76 -10.44 13.40
N ALA A 173 -12.85 -10.52 14.74
CA ALA A 173 -11.71 -10.30 15.62
C ALA A 173 -10.55 -11.28 15.37
N HIS A 174 -10.84 -12.53 15.02
CA HIS A 174 -9.84 -13.52 14.59
C HIS A 174 -9.24 -13.18 13.22
N ILE A 175 -10.05 -12.87 12.20
CA ILE A 175 -9.56 -12.43 10.88
C ILE A 175 -8.60 -11.24 11.04
N LYS A 176 -8.91 -10.33 11.96
CA LYS A 176 -8.16 -9.13 12.28
C LYS A 176 -6.77 -9.39 12.88
N THR A 177 -6.43 -10.62 13.31
CA THR A 177 -5.08 -11.00 13.76
C THR A 177 -4.20 -11.53 12.63
N GLN A 178 -4.76 -11.76 11.44
CA GLN A 178 -4.01 -12.33 10.31
C GLN A 178 -3.07 -11.30 9.66
N PRO A 179 -1.95 -11.74 9.03
CA PRO A 179 -0.97 -10.82 8.46
C PRO A 179 -1.52 -9.99 7.28
N LEU A 180 -1.38 -8.67 7.38
CA LEU A 180 -1.79 -7.74 6.31
C LEU A 180 -0.90 -7.82 5.06
N THR A 181 0.36 -8.25 5.22
CA THR A 181 1.36 -8.27 4.15
C THR A 181 1.29 -9.52 3.28
N THR A 182 0.59 -10.56 3.71
CA THR A 182 0.45 -11.81 2.95
C THR A 182 -1.01 -12.20 2.77
N THR A 183 -1.72 -12.54 3.84
CA THR A 183 -3.11 -13.02 3.80
C THR A 183 -4.04 -12.01 3.13
N PHE A 184 -4.00 -10.75 3.55
CA PHE A 184 -4.83 -9.71 2.94
C PHE A 184 -4.46 -9.45 1.47
N VAL A 185 -3.17 -9.52 1.12
CA VAL A 185 -2.71 -9.38 -0.27
C VAL A 185 -3.23 -10.52 -1.15
N ILE A 186 -3.26 -11.77 -0.66
CA ILE A 186 -3.84 -12.89 -1.40
C ILE A 186 -5.33 -12.65 -1.66
N VAL A 187 -6.09 -12.23 -0.66
CA VAL A 187 -7.51 -11.88 -0.81
C VAL A 187 -7.69 -10.82 -1.89
N LEU A 188 -6.92 -9.73 -1.84
CA LEU A 188 -7.01 -8.65 -2.83
C LEU A 188 -6.66 -9.13 -4.25
N THR A 189 -5.67 -10.01 -4.39
CA THR A 189 -5.16 -10.44 -5.70
C THR A 189 -5.91 -11.62 -6.30
N HIS A 190 -6.76 -12.30 -5.53
CA HIS A 190 -7.50 -13.47 -5.99
C HIS A 190 -9.02 -13.32 -5.81
N HIS A 191 -9.49 -12.14 -5.43
CA HIS A 191 -10.90 -11.79 -5.46
C HIS A 191 -11.28 -11.09 -6.77
N ASP A 192 -12.44 -11.41 -7.30
CA ASP A 192 -12.98 -10.77 -8.51
C ASP A 192 -13.81 -9.54 -8.11
N PHE A 193 -13.12 -8.42 -7.85
CA PHE A 193 -13.77 -7.14 -7.51
C PHE A 193 -14.63 -6.58 -8.64
N LYS A 194 -14.42 -7.01 -9.89
CA LYS A 194 -15.22 -6.56 -11.03
C LYS A 194 -16.62 -7.17 -10.96
N THR A 195 -16.71 -8.45 -10.64
CA THR A 195 -18.00 -9.15 -10.52
C THR A 195 -18.63 -8.96 -9.14
N TYR A 196 -17.83 -8.88 -8.07
CA TYR A 196 -18.30 -8.79 -6.68
C TYR A 196 -17.70 -7.57 -5.95
N PRO A 197 -18.08 -6.34 -6.34
CA PRO A 197 -17.49 -5.11 -5.81
C PRO A 197 -17.87 -4.80 -4.35
N THR A 198 -18.91 -5.45 -3.81
CA THR A 198 -19.54 -5.10 -2.53
C THR A 198 -19.03 -5.89 -1.34
N TRP A 199 -18.04 -6.78 -1.47
CA TRP A 199 -17.48 -7.55 -0.34
C TRP A 199 -16.72 -6.61 0.62
N LYS A 200 -17.46 -5.99 1.53
CA LYS A 200 -16.96 -4.99 2.48
C LYS A 200 -16.36 -5.67 3.72
N GLY A 201 -15.16 -6.23 3.57
CA GLY A 201 -14.18 -6.36 4.66
C GLY A 201 -13.39 -5.06 4.93
N GLN A 202 -13.80 -3.97 4.29
CA GLN A 202 -13.07 -2.70 4.20
C GLN A 202 -13.27 -1.74 5.38
N GLU A 203 -14.09 -2.04 6.39
CA GLU A 203 -14.35 -1.07 7.47
C GLU A 203 -13.14 -0.80 8.41
N ARG A 204 -12.00 -1.49 8.21
CA ARG A 204 -10.72 -1.11 8.82
C ARG A 204 -9.93 -0.08 8.04
N ILE A 205 -10.42 0.35 6.88
CA ILE A 205 -9.81 1.38 6.05
C ILE A 205 -10.93 2.32 5.63
N ASN A 206 -10.90 3.57 6.12
CA ASN A 206 -11.68 4.66 5.54
C ASN A 206 -11.66 4.51 4.00
N HIS A 207 -12.84 4.41 3.39
CA HIS A 207 -13.05 4.14 1.95
C HIS A 207 -12.47 5.22 1.01
N SER A 208 -11.49 6.01 1.44
CA SER A 208 -10.72 6.94 0.63
C SER A 208 -9.32 6.43 0.24
N HIS A 209 -8.82 5.27 0.73
CA HIS A 209 -7.40 4.91 0.52
C HIS A 209 -7.00 3.52 0.00
N LEU A 210 -7.87 2.49 -0.12
CA LEU A 210 -7.40 1.16 -0.59
C LEU A 210 -8.43 0.42 -1.48
N ALA A 211 -8.77 1.00 -2.62
CA ALA A 211 -9.23 0.22 -3.76
C ALA A 211 -7.98 -0.25 -4.54
N PHE A 212 -7.50 -1.46 -4.24
CA PHE A 212 -6.55 -2.17 -5.09
C PHE A 212 -7.33 -2.75 -6.28
N ASP A 213 -7.55 -1.90 -7.27
CA ASP A 213 -7.81 -2.34 -8.64
C ASP A 213 -6.56 -3.11 -9.10
N MET A 214 -6.74 -4.33 -9.62
CA MET A 214 -5.68 -5.19 -10.15
C MET A 214 -5.45 -4.99 -11.65
N SER A 215 -6.05 -3.96 -12.26
CA SER A 215 -5.22 -3.19 -13.17
C SER A 215 -4.25 -2.42 -12.30
N LEU A 216 -2.92 -2.52 -12.50
CA LEU A 216 -1.92 -1.65 -11.88
C LEU A 216 -2.21 -0.19 -12.30
N ASN A 217 -3.31 0.38 -11.83
CA ASN A 217 -3.66 1.78 -11.94
C ASN A 217 -2.69 2.46 -11.00
N PHE A 218 -1.57 2.84 -11.60
CA PHE A 218 -0.62 3.79 -11.07
C PHE A 218 -1.41 4.85 -10.29
N SER A 219 -1.32 4.78 -8.97
CA SER A 219 -1.94 5.75 -8.08
C SER A 219 -0.81 6.35 -7.26
N PRO A 220 -0.40 7.59 -7.57
CA PRO A 220 0.64 8.26 -6.79
C PRO A 220 0.15 8.67 -5.39
N GLU A 221 -1.16 8.50 -5.13
CA GLU A 221 -1.84 8.92 -3.93
C GLU A 221 -1.78 7.87 -2.79
N GLY A 222 -1.11 6.72 -3.01
CA GLY A 222 -0.91 5.68 -2.01
C GLY A 222 0.37 4.85 -2.25
N PRO A 223 0.84 4.06 -1.27
CA PRO A 223 0.11 3.64 -0.07
C PRO A 223 0.19 4.60 1.12
N PHE A 224 1.12 5.56 1.16
CA PHE A 224 1.10 6.57 2.21
C PHE A 224 0.04 7.63 1.92
N PRO A 225 -0.82 7.95 2.90
CA PRO A 225 -1.92 8.88 2.71
C PRO A 225 -1.40 10.30 2.54
N LEU A 226 -1.96 11.02 1.57
CA LEU A 226 -1.70 12.44 1.38
C LEU A 226 -2.41 13.29 2.43
N ILE A 227 -1.88 14.48 2.64
CA ILE A 227 -2.48 15.52 3.48
C ILE A 227 -3.61 16.19 2.70
N SER A 228 -4.75 16.37 3.36
CA SER A 228 -5.90 17.09 2.79
C SER A 228 -5.59 18.58 2.66
N ILE A 229 -5.76 19.13 1.45
CA ILE A 229 -5.53 20.54 1.16
C ILE A 229 -6.83 21.31 1.43
N THR A 230 -6.77 22.27 2.36
CA THR A 230 -7.96 23.02 2.81
C THR A 230 -8.40 24.14 1.84
N SER A 231 -7.57 24.52 0.87
CA SER A 231 -7.90 25.53 -0.16
C SER A 231 -7.07 25.33 -1.43
N SER A 232 -7.69 24.83 -2.50
CA SER A 232 -7.05 24.61 -3.81
C SER A 232 -6.93 25.88 -4.67
N ASN A 233 -7.67 26.94 -4.34
CA ASN A 233 -7.68 28.23 -5.07
C ASN A 233 -7.07 29.36 -4.23
N HIS A 234 -5.94 29.10 -3.59
CA HIS A 234 -5.24 30.13 -2.83
C HIS A 234 -4.38 31.00 -3.77
N ASP A 235 -4.54 32.31 -3.69
CA ASP A 235 -3.64 33.25 -4.36
C ASP A 235 -2.37 33.38 -3.51
N PHE A 236 -1.30 32.73 -3.94
CA PHE A 236 -0.04 32.73 -3.22
C PHE A 236 0.70 34.08 -3.28
N ASP A 237 0.24 35.03 -4.11
CA ASP A 237 0.72 36.40 -4.14
C ASP A 237 -0.09 37.33 -3.20
N ASP A 238 -1.22 36.85 -2.62
CA ASP A 238 -2.03 37.59 -1.65
C ASP A 238 -1.61 37.32 -0.19
N TYR A 239 -0.71 38.16 0.30
CA TYR A 239 -0.25 38.17 1.69
C TYR A 239 -1.33 38.60 2.71
N SER A 240 -2.57 38.88 2.30
CA SER A 240 -3.65 39.21 3.24
C SER A 240 -4.11 38.01 4.07
N THR A 241 -3.81 36.78 3.60
CA THR A 241 -4.19 35.47 4.18
C THR A 241 -2.97 34.57 4.48
N LEU A 242 -1.87 35.19 4.94
CA LEU A 242 -0.59 34.53 5.27
C LEU A 242 -0.69 33.32 6.22
N ASP A 243 -1.67 33.30 7.10
CA ASP A 243 -1.99 32.19 8.01
C ASP A 243 -2.46 30.95 7.24
N GLN A 244 -3.24 31.14 6.18
CA GLN A 244 -3.70 30.08 5.28
C GLN A 244 -2.62 29.70 4.26
N TRP A 245 -1.86 30.69 3.78
CA TRP A 245 -0.73 30.50 2.87
C TRP A 245 0.26 29.47 3.42
N PHE A 246 0.70 29.66 4.68
CA PHE A 246 1.73 28.82 5.29
C PHE A 246 1.32 27.36 5.39
N SER A 247 0.10 27.10 5.89
CA SER A 247 -0.45 25.74 6.01
C SER A 247 -0.65 25.09 4.64
N THR A 248 -1.02 25.86 3.62
CA THR A 248 -1.26 25.35 2.27
C THR A 248 0.06 25.01 1.56
N GLU A 249 1.04 25.92 1.57
CA GLU A 249 2.40 25.72 1.03
C GLU A 249 3.07 24.49 1.64
N LEU A 250 2.91 24.32 2.96
CA LEU A 250 3.46 23.16 3.67
C LEU A 250 2.78 21.86 3.26
N SER A 251 1.45 21.84 3.19
CA SER A 251 0.68 20.67 2.75
C SER A 251 1.06 20.22 1.34
N LEU A 252 1.23 21.18 0.41
CA LEU A 252 1.67 20.91 -0.97
C LEU A 252 3.08 20.32 -1.01
N THR A 253 4.00 20.91 -0.25
CA THR A 253 5.39 20.42 -0.15
C THR A 253 5.45 19.01 0.43
N HIS A 254 4.68 18.75 1.49
CA HIS A 254 4.58 17.44 2.10
C HIS A 254 3.96 16.40 1.15
N ASN A 255 2.92 16.77 0.40
CA ASN A 255 2.33 15.87 -0.59
C ASN A 255 3.30 15.53 -1.73
N VAL A 256 4.17 16.46 -2.15
CA VAL A 256 5.29 16.16 -3.08
C VAL A 256 6.22 15.08 -2.50
N ILE A 257 6.58 15.19 -1.22
CA ILE A 257 7.45 14.21 -0.55
C ILE A 257 6.75 12.84 -0.47
N ILE A 258 5.47 12.81 -0.05
CA ILE A 258 4.71 11.57 0.11
C ILE A 258 4.49 10.89 -1.24
N ARG A 259 4.11 11.64 -2.28
CA ARG A 259 3.97 11.12 -3.65
C ARG A 259 5.27 10.52 -4.16
N ALA A 260 6.41 11.12 -3.87
CA ALA A 260 7.68 10.55 -4.28
C ALA A 260 7.99 9.22 -3.56
N LEU A 261 7.71 9.11 -2.27
CA LEU A 261 7.86 7.84 -1.54
C LEU A 261 6.88 6.76 -2.03
N ASN A 262 5.69 7.16 -2.47
CA ASN A 262 4.71 6.29 -3.13
C ASN A 262 5.20 5.83 -4.51
N SER A 263 5.76 6.74 -5.31
CA SER A 263 6.40 6.43 -6.59
C SER A 263 7.59 5.48 -6.43
N VAL A 264 8.42 5.65 -5.39
CA VAL A 264 9.50 4.70 -5.08
C VAL A 264 8.94 3.31 -4.80
N TRP A 265 7.88 3.23 -3.98
CA TRP A 265 7.22 1.95 -3.67
C TRP A 265 6.67 1.26 -4.92
N LEU A 266 5.99 2.03 -5.78
CA LEU A 266 5.34 1.49 -6.97
C LEU A 266 6.35 1.01 -8.01
N ASN A 267 7.40 1.80 -8.23
CA ASN A 267 8.31 1.59 -9.35
C ASN A 267 9.45 0.63 -9.01
N ALA A 268 9.87 0.51 -7.74
CA ALA A 268 10.97 -0.36 -7.33
C ALA A 268 10.90 -1.81 -7.88
N PRO A 269 9.78 -2.56 -7.76
CA PRO A 269 9.72 -3.91 -8.30
C PRO A 269 9.74 -3.99 -9.84
N LEU A 270 9.58 -2.86 -10.54
CA LEU A 270 9.47 -2.78 -11.99
C LEU A 270 10.74 -2.28 -12.68
N VAL A 271 11.75 -1.83 -11.91
CA VAL A 271 12.97 -1.22 -12.44
C VAL A 271 13.74 -2.20 -13.33
N LEU A 272 13.93 -1.82 -14.59
CA LEU A 272 14.78 -2.55 -15.52
C LEU A 272 16.27 -2.38 -15.16
N PRO A 273 17.14 -3.35 -15.44
CA PRO A 273 18.57 -3.26 -15.13
C PRO A 273 19.26 -1.98 -15.66
N GLU A 274 18.93 -1.56 -16.88
CA GLU A 274 19.44 -0.34 -17.50
C GLU A 274 18.97 0.95 -16.82
N ASP A 275 17.93 0.85 -16.00
CA ASP A 275 17.25 1.97 -15.35
C ASP A 275 17.59 2.14 -13.88
N VAL A 276 18.35 1.20 -13.29
CA VAL A 276 18.80 1.24 -11.89
C VAL A 276 19.47 2.57 -11.53
N GLY A 277 20.39 3.06 -12.37
CA GLY A 277 21.07 4.34 -12.12
C GLY A 277 20.12 5.54 -12.14
N ASN A 278 19.12 5.51 -13.03
CA ASN A 278 18.12 6.56 -13.13
C ASN A 278 17.14 6.53 -11.93
N PHE A 279 16.75 5.34 -11.50
CA PHE A 279 15.84 5.14 -10.38
C PHE A 279 16.49 5.55 -9.05
N THR A 280 17.74 5.14 -8.82
CA THR A 280 18.49 5.57 -7.62
C THR A 280 18.76 7.08 -7.65
N GLY A 281 18.99 7.68 -8.82
CA GLY A 281 19.06 9.13 -8.98
C GLY A 281 17.75 9.85 -8.58
N TYR A 282 16.60 9.31 -9.00
CA TYR A 282 15.28 9.80 -8.55
C TYR A 282 15.09 9.65 -7.03
N GLY A 283 15.48 8.52 -6.45
CA GLY A 283 15.45 8.29 -5.01
C GLY A 283 16.34 9.28 -4.22
N LEU A 284 17.53 9.59 -4.74
CA LEU A 284 18.42 10.60 -4.16
C LEU A 284 17.84 12.02 -4.28
N ALA A 285 17.13 12.34 -5.36
CA ALA A 285 16.40 13.60 -5.48
C ALA A 285 15.29 13.72 -4.42
N CYS A 286 14.59 12.61 -4.12
CA CYS A 286 13.61 12.56 -3.02
C CYS A 286 14.26 12.84 -1.66
N VAL A 287 15.37 12.17 -1.34
CA VAL A 287 16.13 12.43 -0.13
C VAL A 287 16.60 13.89 -0.05
N ALA A 288 17.13 14.43 -1.14
CA ALA A 288 17.58 15.82 -1.20
C ALA A 288 16.43 16.81 -0.93
N MET A 289 15.23 16.55 -1.46
CA MET A 289 14.04 17.35 -1.19
C MET A 289 13.67 17.32 0.30
N ILE A 290 13.65 16.13 0.90
CA ILE A 290 13.36 15.95 2.35
C ILE A 290 14.38 16.74 3.19
N ARG A 291 15.68 16.62 2.89
CA ARG A 291 16.72 17.35 3.62
C ARG A 291 16.62 18.86 3.46
N ALA A 292 16.42 19.35 2.24
CA ALA A 292 16.31 20.78 1.97
C ALA A 292 15.09 21.41 2.66
N HIS A 293 13.96 20.69 2.63
CA HIS A 293 12.73 21.08 3.32
C HIS A 293 12.93 21.23 4.83
N HIS A 294 13.41 20.17 5.50
CA HIS A 294 13.59 20.19 6.95
C HIS A 294 14.73 21.13 7.38
N ALA A 295 15.78 21.31 6.57
CA ALA A 295 16.82 22.31 6.85
C ALA A 295 16.24 23.72 6.89
N THR A 296 15.34 24.06 5.95
CA THR A 296 14.63 25.35 5.96
C THR A 296 13.80 25.50 7.23
N GLN A 297 13.13 24.43 7.65
CA GLN A 297 12.32 24.46 8.84
C GLN A 297 13.15 24.66 10.11
N GLU A 298 14.20 23.87 10.31
CA GLU A 298 15.04 23.95 11.50
C GLU A 298 15.84 25.24 11.61
N GLN A 299 16.33 25.77 10.47
CA GLN A 299 17.20 26.95 10.47
C GLN A 299 16.42 28.27 10.44
N VAL A 300 15.20 28.27 9.91
CA VAL A 300 14.42 29.50 9.67
C VAL A 300 13.08 29.50 10.38
N VAL A 301 12.27 28.45 10.14
CA VAL A 301 10.86 28.41 10.56
C VAL A 301 10.74 28.16 12.07
N PHE A 302 11.26 27.04 12.55
CA PHE A 302 11.10 26.61 13.93
C PHE A 302 11.65 27.61 14.94
N PRO A 303 12.83 28.24 14.74
CA PRO A 303 13.32 29.25 15.68
C PRO A 303 12.38 30.45 15.82
N ARG A 304 11.77 30.90 14.72
CA ARG A 304 10.83 32.03 14.71
C ARG A 304 9.47 31.65 15.27
N LEU A 305 8.95 30.47 14.92
CA LEU A 305 7.69 29.98 15.46
C LEU A 305 7.78 29.69 16.96
N GLN A 306 8.92 29.16 17.44
CA GLN A 306 9.17 28.84 18.84
C GLN A 306 9.02 30.04 19.79
N GLU A 307 9.14 31.27 19.29
CA GLU A 307 8.89 32.48 20.08
C GLU A 307 7.46 32.55 20.63
N LYS A 308 6.47 31.93 19.95
CA LYS A 308 5.05 32.01 20.32
C LYS A 308 4.27 30.69 20.21
N ILE A 309 4.83 29.65 19.59
CA ILE A 309 4.24 28.32 19.40
C ILE A 309 5.27 27.27 19.80
N GLU A 310 4.92 26.27 20.59
CA GLU A 310 5.87 25.21 20.99
C GLU A 310 6.26 24.33 19.78
N MET A 311 7.55 24.34 19.41
CA MET A 311 8.11 23.60 18.27
C MET A 311 8.96 22.39 18.66
N ARG A 312 9.18 22.16 19.96
CA ARG A 312 10.03 21.05 20.43
C ARG A 312 9.60 19.69 19.89
N THR A 313 8.30 19.43 19.79
CA THR A 313 7.78 18.16 19.24
C THR A 313 8.21 17.97 17.78
N ASN A 314 8.11 19.02 16.95
CA ASN A 314 8.55 18.96 15.55
C ASN A 314 10.05 18.68 15.44
N VAL A 315 10.88 19.35 16.26
CA VAL A 315 12.33 19.10 16.30
C VAL A 315 12.65 17.66 16.72
N VAL A 316 11.96 17.13 17.73
CA VAL A 316 12.15 15.73 18.16
C VAL A 316 11.73 14.75 17.07
N GLN A 317 10.66 15.05 16.33
CA GLN A 317 10.23 14.23 15.20
C GLN A 317 11.26 14.21 14.06
N HIS A 318 11.88 15.35 13.74
CA HIS A 318 12.97 15.41 12.76
C HIS A 318 14.14 14.50 13.14
N LEU A 319 14.55 14.56 14.42
CA LEU A 319 15.60 13.67 14.94
C LEU A 319 15.19 12.19 14.90
N GLY A 320 13.89 11.89 15.03
CA GLY A 320 13.34 10.53 15.04
C GLY A 320 13.56 9.79 13.72
N PHE A 321 13.32 10.43 12.59
CA PHE A 321 13.45 9.78 11.27
C PHE A 321 14.83 9.92 10.62
N GLU A 322 15.74 10.75 11.15
CA GLU A 322 17.03 11.07 10.51
C GLU A 322 17.88 9.82 10.24
N ALA A 323 17.95 8.87 11.17
CA ALA A 323 18.70 7.64 10.98
C ALA A 323 18.14 6.79 9.82
N ALA A 324 16.81 6.72 9.70
CA ALA A 324 16.15 5.99 8.62
C ALA A 324 16.35 6.68 7.27
N LEU A 325 16.28 8.02 7.23
CA LEU A 325 16.58 8.82 6.05
C LEU A 325 18.01 8.59 5.57
N GLN A 326 18.98 8.63 6.50
CA GLN A 326 20.39 8.36 6.22
C GLN A 326 20.62 6.94 5.69
N ASN A 327 19.91 5.94 6.21
CA ASN A 327 20.03 4.56 5.73
C ASN A 327 19.52 4.41 4.29
N LEU A 328 18.35 4.99 3.97
CA LEU A 328 17.81 4.99 2.62
C LEU A 328 18.74 5.72 1.64
N GLU A 329 19.25 6.89 2.04
CA GLU A 329 20.21 7.67 1.27
C GLU A 329 21.50 6.90 0.98
N THR A 330 22.08 6.29 2.02
CA THR A 330 23.32 5.50 1.89
C THR A 330 23.12 4.32 0.96
N TYR A 331 21.99 3.63 1.05
CA TYR A 331 21.68 2.52 0.15
C TYR A 331 21.54 3.01 -1.30
N PHE A 332 20.76 4.06 -1.56
CA PHE A 332 20.63 4.61 -2.90
C PHE A 332 21.97 5.04 -3.49
N ARG A 333 22.84 5.72 -2.71
CA ARG A 333 24.19 6.08 -3.17
C ARG A 333 25.03 4.86 -3.54
N ARG A 334 25.05 3.84 -2.67
CA ARG A 334 25.87 2.64 -2.90
C ARG A 334 25.41 1.87 -4.14
N VAL A 335 24.11 1.79 -4.38
CA VAL A 335 23.58 1.18 -5.61
C VAL A 335 23.87 2.06 -6.83
N HIS A 336 23.71 3.38 -6.71
CA HIS A 336 24.02 4.33 -7.78
C HIS A 336 25.49 4.26 -8.22
N ASP A 337 26.40 4.14 -7.26
CA ASP A 337 27.85 4.06 -7.47
C ASP A 337 28.33 2.64 -7.88
N GLY A 338 27.42 1.67 -7.99
CA GLY A 338 27.74 0.28 -8.34
C GLY A 338 28.49 -0.49 -7.24
N ILE A 339 28.46 0.00 -6.00
CA ILE A 339 29.09 -0.62 -4.82
C ILE A 339 28.22 -1.74 -4.27
N GLU A 340 26.89 -1.60 -4.36
CA GLU A 340 25.91 -2.55 -3.83
C GLU A 340 24.92 -2.93 -4.94
N PRO A 341 24.50 -4.20 -5.08
CA PRO A 341 23.52 -4.58 -6.08
C PRO A 341 22.14 -3.98 -5.76
N TYR A 342 21.37 -3.72 -6.82
CA TYR A 342 19.98 -3.31 -6.71
C TYR A 342 19.14 -4.43 -6.08
N ASP A 343 18.42 -4.10 -5.00
CA ASP A 343 17.48 -4.98 -4.32
C ASP A 343 16.20 -4.18 -4.02
N CYS A 344 15.13 -4.49 -4.75
CA CYS A 344 13.85 -3.81 -4.58
C CYS A 344 13.25 -4.04 -3.19
N ASN A 345 13.37 -5.24 -2.62
CA ASN A 345 12.84 -5.53 -1.28
C ASN A 345 13.56 -4.69 -0.22
N LYS A 346 14.87 -4.50 -0.37
CA LYS A 346 15.64 -3.64 0.53
C LYS A 346 15.20 -2.18 0.44
N ILE A 347 14.94 -1.67 -0.76
CA ILE A 347 14.42 -0.31 -0.98
C ILE A 347 13.04 -0.15 -0.35
N LEU A 348 12.14 -1.12 -0.56
CA LEU A 348 10.80 -1.12 0.01
C LEU A 348 10.86 -1.10 1.55
N GLN A 349 11.74 -1.92 2.15
CA GLN A 349 11.94 -1.93 3.60
C GLN A 349 12.48 -0.60 4.12
N LEU A 350 13.53 -0.04 3.49
CA LEU A 350 14.13 1.23 3.92
C LEU A 350 13.16 2.42 3.76
N ARG A 351 12.36 2.41 2.69
CA ARG A 351 11.28 3.37 2.46
C ARG A 351 10.20 3.27 3.53
N GLU A 352 9.80 2.05 3.90
CA GLU A 352 8.82 1.82 4.94
C GLU A 352 9.35 2.26 6.32
N ASP A 353 10.60 1.91 6.63
CA ASP A 353 11.27 2.29 7.87
C ASP A 353 11.33 3.82 8.04
N LEU A 354 11.66 4.56 6.98
CA LEU A 354 11.62 6.03 6.96
C LEU A 354 10.19 6.55 7.11
N GLY A 355 9.26 5.98 6.34
CA GLY A 355 7.91 6.51 6.24
C GLY A 355 7.07 6.38 7.51
N ARG A 356 7.35 5.38 8.37
CA ARG A 356 6.65 5.22 9.67
C ARG A 356 6.64 6.50 10.50
N ASP A 357 7.81 7.14 10.65
CA ASP A 357 7.95 8.35 11.46
C ASP A 357 7.80 9.62 10.62
N LEU A 358 8.35 9.63 9.39
CA LEU A 358 8.28 10.80 8.52
C LEU A 358 6.83 11.16 8.16
N VAL A 359 6.02 10.22 7.70
CA VAL A 359 4.64 10.53 7.27
C VAL A 359 3.80 11.01 8.46
N GLN A 360 3.97 10.39 9.63
CA GLN A 360 3.31 10.85 10.85
C GLN A 360 3.72 12.28 11.20
N HIS A 361 5.01 12.61 11.09
CA HIS A 361 5.51 13.97 11.29
C HIS A 361 4.87 14.97 10.32
N LEU A 362 4.90 14.68 9.00
CA LEU A 362 4.35 15.55 7.97
C LEU A 362 2.88 15.88 8.25
N HIS A 363 2.05 14.87 8.58
CA HIS A 363 0.64 15.08 8.95
C HIS A 363 0.47 15.88 10.26
N SER A 364 1.26 15.57 11.28
CA SER A 364 1.13 16.20 12.60
C SER A 364 1.52 17.67 12.55
N GLU A 365 2.54 18.00 11.77
CA GLU A 365 3.07 19.36 11.65
C GLU A 365 2.05 20.35 11.10
N ILE A 366 1.21 19.93 10.15
CA ILE A 366 0.11 20.77 9.63
C ILE A 366 -0.81 21.24 10.76
N THR A 367 -1.03 20.41 11.78
CA THR A 367 -1.85 20.79 12.94
C THR A 367 -1.16 21.84 13.80
N THR A 368 0.17 21.74 13.97
CA THR A 368 0.98 22.74 14.69
C THR A 368 0.89 24.11 14.01
N VAL A 369 0.90 24.12 12.66
CA VAL A 369 0.91 25.36 11.88
C VAL A 369 -0.45 25.76 11.29
N ALA A 370 -1.54 25.17 11.79
CA ALA A 370 -2.89 25.49 11.34
C ALA A 370 -3.17 27.00 11.47
N PRO A 371 -4.03 27.60 10.62
CA PRO A 371 -4.23 29.06 10.58
C PRO A 371 -4.54 29.69 11.94
N LYS A 372 -5.37 29.03 12.76
CA LYS A 372 -5.72 29.49 14.12
C LYS A 372 -4.52 29.61 15.05
N CYS A 373 -3.49 28.77 14.88
CA CYS A 373 -2.26 28.79 15.67
C CYS A 373 -1.41 30.01 15.28
N MET A 374 -1.51 30.48 14.03
CA MET A 374 -0.76 31.62 13.52
C MET A 374 -1.29 32.99 13.98
N TYR A 375 -2.49 33.06 14.59
CA TYR A 375 -3.08 34.32 15.07
C TYR A 375 -2.32 34.99 16.22
N VAL A 376 -1.38 34.28 16.84
CA VAL A 376 -0.47 34.86 17.84
C VAL A 376 0.60 35.76 17.21
N PHE A 377 0.78 35.70 15.90
CA PHE A 377 1.69 36.55 15.13
C PHE A 377 0.96 37.71 14.47
N THR A 378 1.66 38.84 14.35
CA THR A 378 1.22 39.97 13.55
C THR A 378 1.41 39.67 12.06
N LYS A 379 0.67 40.37 11.20
CA LYS A 379 0.86 40.26 9.74
C LYS A 379 2.28 40.58 9.30
N GLN A 380 2.97 41.49 9.98
CA GLN A 380 4.35 41.84 9.64
C GLN A 380 5.31 40.70 10.00
N GLU A 381 5.16 40.08 11.18
CA GLU A 381 5.98 38.93 11.59
C GLU A 381 5.82 37.75 10.60
N LEU A 382 4.60 37.48 10.13
CA LEU A 382 4.36 36.44 9.13
C LEU A 382 4.96 36.77 7.75
N LYS A 383 4.95 38.06 7.34
CA LYS A 383 5.64 38.51 6.12
C LYS A 383 7.15 38.34 6.22
N ASP A 384 7.72 38.73 7.35
CA ASP A 384 9.16 38.62 7.60
C ASP A 384 9.61 37.16 7.63
N LEU A 385 8.78 36.27 8.19
CA LEU A 385 8.98 34.82 8.10
C LEU A 385 8.94 34.33 6.65
N GLY A 386 7.94 34.73 5.87
CA GLY A 386 7.83 34.37 4.46
C GLY A 386 9.06 34.79 3.63
N HIS A 387 9.53 36.02 3.79
CA HIS A 387 10.76 36.49 3.14
C HIS A 387 11.99 35.70 3.58
N ALA A 388 12.13 35.41 4.88
CA ALA A 388 13.25 34.62 5.38
C ALA A 388 13.27 33.19 4.83
N ILE A 389 12.09 32.59 4.63
CA ILE A 389 11.96 31.27 3.99
C ILE A 389 12.40 31.35 2.54
N GLU A 390 11.94 32.34 1.78
CA GLU A 390 12.31 32.51 0.38
C GLU A 390 13.82 32.74 0.21
N ASP A 391 14.41 33.63 1.02
CA ASP A 391 15.85 33.88 1.01
C ASP A 391 16.65 32.61 1.29
N HIS A 392 16.22 31.82 2.29
CA HIS A 392 16.91 30.58 2.63
C HIS A 392 16.73 29.49 1.56
N LYS A 393 15.53 29.35 0.98
CA LYS A 393 15.25 28.46 -0.15
C LYS A 393 16.20 28.72 -1.32
N GLN A 394 16.68 29.95 -1.51
CA GLN A 394 17.68 30.28 -2.54
C GLN A 394 19.09 29.76 -2.20
N THR A 395 19.44 29.61 -0.92
CA THR A 395 20.76 29.15 -0.45
C THR A 395 20.92 27.63 -0.40
N VAL A 396 19.82 26.90 -0.15
CA VAL A 396 19.81 25.42 -0.06
C VAL A 396 19.56 24.76 -1.43
N ARG A 397 19.58 25.56 -2.50
CA ARG A 397 18.97 25.21 -3.79
C ARG A 397 19.91 24.48 -4.74
N ASP A 398 19.76 23.16 -4.85
CA ASP A 398 20.04 22.49 -6.14
C ASP A 398 18.85 22.66 -7.08
N SER A 399 18.75 23.85 -7.68
CA SER A 399 17.61 24.21 -8.53
C SER A 399 17.43 23.32 -9.76
N ALA A 400 18.50 22.65 -10.21
CA ALA A 400 18.47 21.75 -11.35
C ALA A 400 17.81 20.41 -11.03
N THR A 401 17.72 20.03 -9.75
CA THR A 401 17.13 18.77 -9.29
C THR A 401 15.83 18.99 -8.53
N ILE A 402 15.80 19.93 -7.56
CA ILE A 402 14.66 20.14 -6.65
C ILE A 402 13.44 20.69 -7.39
N VAL A 403 13.60 21.66 -8.31
CA VAL A 403 12.43 22.22 -9.02
C VAL A 403 11.77 21.21 -9.95
N PRO A 404 12.49 20.50 -10.84
CA PRO A 404 11.88 19.42 -11.62
C PRO A 404 11.23 18.36 -10.74
N PHE A 405 11.84 18.02 -9.61
CA PHE A 405 11.28 17.07 -8.66
C PHE A 405 9.93 17.55 -8.10
N MET A 406 9.86 18.80 -7.62
CA MET A 406 8.60 19.39 -7.13
C MET A 406 7.53 19.42 -8.23
N VAL A 407 7.88 19.88 -9.43
CA VAL A 407 6.94 19.97 -10.56
C VAL A 407 6.38 18.60 -10.95
N THR A 408 7.23 17.57 -11.01
CA THR A 408 6.83 16.23 -11.48
C THR A 408 6.18 15.35 -10.40
N ASN A 409 6.28 15.74 -9.13
CA ASN A 409 5.59 15.08 -8.01
C ASN A 409 4.38 15.88 -7.52
N HIS A 410 4.01 16.97 -8.21
CA HIS A 410 2.86 17.80 -7.90
C HIS A 410 1.72 17.57 -8.87
N ARG A 411 0.50 17.46 -8.34
CA ARG A 411 -0.72 17.40 -9.13
C ARG A 411 -1.21 18.83 -9.37
N LYS A 412 -1.22 19.30 -10.62
CA LYS A 412 -1.61 20.69 -10.96
C LYS A 412 -3.01 21.08 -10.46
N GLU A 413 -3.92 20.12 -10.34
CA GLU A 413 -5.29 20.34 -9.82
C GLU A 413 -5.31 20.70 -8.34
N ASP A 414 -4.27 20.33 -7.57
CA ASP A 414 -4.14 20.68 -6.16
C ASP A 414 -3.80 22.18 -5.98
N ALA A 415 -3.01 22.74 -6.91
CA ALA A 415 -2.67 24.15 -7.02
C ALA A 415 -2.01 24.45 -8.37
N LEU A 416 -2.70 25.19 -9.26
CA LEU A 416 -2.29 25.36 -10.67
C LEU A 416 -0.95 26.10 -10.82
N ASP A 417 -0.74 27.15 -10.02
CA ASP A 417 0.40 28.05 -10.14
C ASP A 417 1.58 27.68 -9.21
N TRP A 418 1.50 26.54 -8.53
CA TRP A 418 2.52 26.01 -7.63
C TRP A 418 3.53 25.09 -8.36
N PRO A 419 4.83 25.05 -7.98
CA PRO A 419 5.47 25.79 -6.90
C PRO A 419 5.71 27.25 -7.22
N ILE A 420 5.61 28.09 -6.18
CA ILE A 420 5.90 29.53 -6.28
C ILE A 420 7.41 29.69 -6.35
N VAL A 421 7.90 29.90 -7.56
CA VAL A 421 9.30 30.23 -7.83
C VAL A 421 9.33 31.36 -8.84
N SER A 422 10.36 32.20 -8.79
CA SER A 422 10.50 33.29 -9.76
C SER A 422 10.46 32.77 -11.22
N SER A 423 10.00 33.59 -12.16
CA SER A 423 9.83 33.16 -13.57
C SER A 423 11.13 32.63 -14.19
N SER A 424 12.28 33.22 -13.84
CA SER A 424 13.60 32.76 -14.26
C SER A 424 13.95 31.38 -13.71
N MET A 425 13.55 31.11 -12.46
CA MET A 425 13.72 29.83 -11.79
C MET A 425 12.79 28.74 -12.32
N LYS A 426 11.53 29.09 -12.59
CA LYS A 426 10.56 28.21 -13.26
C LYS A 426 11.10 27.82 -14.63
N TRP A 427 11.62 28.79 -15.38
CA TRP A 427 12.23 28.56 -16.69
C TRP A 427 13.46 27.64 -16.58
N LEU A 428 14.42 27.94 -15.70
CA LEU A 428 15.62 27.12 -15.51
C LEU A 428 15.27 25.67 -15.09
N GLY A 429 14.33 25.51 -14.16
CA GLY A 429 13.88 24.19 -13.72
C GLY A 429 13.26 23.39 -14.86
N THR A 430 12.31 23.99 -15.59
CA THR A 430 11.56 23.32 -16.66
C THR A 430 12.34 23.11 -17.96
N HIS A 431 13.32 23.98 -18.26
CA HIS A 431 14.06 23.95 -19.54
C HIS A 431 15.52 23.49 -19.42
N VAL A 432 16.12 23.49 -18.23
CA VAL A 432 17.51 23.06 -18.04
C VAL A 432 17.58 21.88 -17.08
N GLY A 433 17.03 22.01 -15.87
CA GLY A 433 17.00 20.94 -14.88
C GLY A 433 16.26 19.69 -15.37
N PHE A 434 15.10 19.89 -16.02
CA PHE A 434 14.33 18.80 -16.61
C PHE A 434 15.12 18.02 -17.67
N HIS A 435 16.05 18.67 -18.40
CA HIS A 435 16.87 18.01 -19.41
C HIS A 435 18.15 17.37 -18.85
N LEU A 436 18.76 17.95 -17.82
CA LEU A 436 19.97 17.43 -17.15
C LEU A 436 19.72 16.03 -16.55
N HIS A 437 18.60 15.86 -15.87
CA HIS A 437 18.23 14.60 -15.21
C HIS A 437 16.95 13.98 -15.79
N ARG A 438 16.69 14.19 -17.09
CA ARG A 438 15.43 13.80 -17.76
C ARG A 438 15.00 12.36 -17.51
N HIS A 439 15.97 11.46 -17.35
CA HIS A 439 15.72 10.04 -17.17
C HIS A 439 15.30 9.67 -15.75
N TYR A 440 15.47 10.56 -14.77
CA TYR A 440 14.98 10.35 -13.40
C TYR A 440 13.46 10.60 -13.35
N TRP A 441 12.99 11.60 -14.11
CA TRP A 441 11.62 12.10 -14.01
C TRP A 441 10.56 11.16 -14.60
N LYS A 442 10.96 10.07 -15.26
CA LYS A 442 10.03 9.02 -15.71
C LYS A 442 9.48 8.17 -14.56
N PHE A 443 10.11 8.23 -13.38
CA PHE A 443 9.61 7.58 -12.15
C PHE A 443 8.73 8.51 -11.32
N SER A 444 8.71 9.80 -11.67
CA SER A 444 7.79 10.76 -11.06
C SER A 444 6.35 10.47 -11.51
N PRO A 445 5.36 10.83 -10.68
CA PRO A 445 3.96 10.54 -10.98
C PRO A 445 3.35 11.42 -12.06
N TYR A 446 3.90 12.60 -12.31
CA TYR A 446 3.41 13.51 -13.33
C TYR A 446 4.53 13.95 -14.26
N SER A 447 4.20 14.23 -15.51
CA SER A 447 5.11 14.83 -16.48
C SER A 447 5.32 16.31 -16.16
N SER A 448 6.26 16.98 -16.84
CA SER A 448 6.39 18.44 -16.78
C SER A 448 5.09 19.17 -17.14
N ASP A 449 4.26 18.54 -17.97
CA ASP A 449 2.99 19.09 -18.43
C ASP A 449 1.85 18.79 -17.44
N GLY A 450 2.10 18.00 -16.39
CA GLY A 450 1.13 17.65 -15.35
C GLY A 450 0.30 16.41 -15.65
N GLU A 451 0.61 15.70 -16.74
CA GLU A 451 -0.07 14.45 -17.11
C GLU A 451 0.41 13.30 -16.25
N LEU A 452 -0.50 12.41 -15.85
CA LEU A 452 -0.16 11.22 -15.07
C LEU A 452 0.79 10.32 -15.87
N GLN A 453 1.91 9.94 -15.27
CA GLN A 453 2.92 9.06 -15.85
C GLN A 453 2.91 7.69 -15.18
N THR A 454 3.32 6.66 -15.92
CA THR A 454 3.47 5.29 -15.39
C THR A 454 4.81 4.72 -15.80
N TYR A 455 5.40 3.87 -14.97
CA TYR A 455 6.63 3.13 -15.29
C TYR A 455 6.42 1.61 -15.06
N PRO A 456 6.83 0.75 -16.02
CA PRO A 456 7.19 1.10 -17.39
C PRO A 456 6.00 1.77 -18.11
N PRO A 457 6.24 2.55 -19.18
CA PRO A 457 5.15 3.18 -19.92
C PRO A 457 4.17 2.12 -20.41
N ARG A 458 2.86 2.31 -20.17
CA ARG A 458 1.82 1.47 -20.78
C ARG A 458 1.90 1.60 -22.30
N VAL A 459 1.91 0.45 -23.00
CA VAL A 459 1.93 0.35 -24.48
C VAL A 459 0.58 0.73 -25.06
#